data_AF-A0A963ULX8-F1
#
_entry.id   AF-A0A963ULX8-F1
#
_cell.length_a   1.000
_cell.length_b   1.000
_cell.length_c   1.000
_cell.angle_alpha   90.00
_cell.angle_beta   90.00
_cell.angle_gamma   90.00
#
_symmetry.space_group_name_H-M   'P 1'
#
loop_
_entity.id
_entity.type
_entity.pdbx_description
1 polymer ?
#
loop_
_entity_poly.entity_id
_entity_poly.type
_entity_poly.pdbx_seq_one_letter_code
_entity_poly.pdbx_strand_id
1 'polypeptide(L)'
;MYRIRLFAVRQSSVFEWIYARVERTMVALDPVFRKIGYNRVEAPVALVERAIKTVLFDCKMCGQCVLSSTGMSCPMNCPKELRNGPCGGVRPGGYCEVKPEMKCVWSLAWDGAARMKGGDKIREVLPPVDRSLKGSSSWLRVSREKAGKLREAREAARTAVAQAFPEARAIEPASAPLADEPEQAVNRDARGA
;
A
#
# COMPACT_ATOMS: atom_id res chain seq x y z
N MET A 1 22.95 10.95 -7.67
CA MET A 1 21.85 9.99 -7.35
C MET A 1 22.23 8.97 -6.27
N TYR A 2 23.41 8.33 -6.34
CA TYR A 2 23.82 7.29 -5.38
C TYR A 2 23.73 7.70 -3.89
N ARG A 3 24.17 8.92 -3.53
CA ARG A 3 24.07 9.45 -2.14
C ARG A 3 22.62 9.59 -1.65
N ILE A 4 21.69 9.98 -2.54
CA ILE A 4 20.27 10.15 -2.20
C ILE A 4 19.63 8.78 -1.91
N ARG A 5 19.96 7.77 -2.72
CA ARG A 5 19.52 6.38 -2.47
C ARG A 5 19.97 5.87 -1.10
N LEU A 6 21.23 6.12 -0.73
CA LEU A 6 21.74 5.73 0.59
C LEU A 6 21.05 6.49 1.73
N PHE A 7 20.75 7.77 1.52
CA PHE A 7 19.96 8.57 2.45
C PHE A 7 18.55 7.98 2.63
N ALA A 8 17.89 7.58 1.54
CA ALA A 8 16.57 6.99 1.58
C ALA A 8 16.51 5.69 2.42
N VAL A 9 17.53 4.83 2.30
CA VAL A 9 17.66 3.62 3.11
C VAL A 9 17.92 3.95 4.59
N ARG A 10 18.75 4.95 4.88
CA ARG A 10 19.04 5.38 6.26
C ARG A 10 17.80 5.96 6.96
N GLN A 11 16.94 6.64 6.22
CA GLN A 11 15.68 7.22 6.70
C GLN A 11 14.46 6.34 6.36
N SER A 12 14.67 5.02 6.26
CA SER A 12 13.66 4.07 5.77
C SER A 12 12.37 4.05 6.61
N SER A 13 12.42 4.29 7.91
CA SER A 13 11.23 4.44 8.77
C SER A 13 10.35 5.64 8.39
N VAL A 14 10.97 6.77 8.07
CA VAL A 14 10.28 7.98 7.61
C VAL A 14 9.66 7.72 6.24
N PHE A 15 10.43 7.15 5.32
CA PHE A 15 9.92 6.81 3.99
C PHE A 15 8.84 5.73 4.02
N GLU A 16 8.88 4.80 4.97
CA GLU A 16 7.80 3.84 5.21
C GLU A 16 6.50 4.54 5.62
N TRP A 17 6.59 5.49 6.55
CA TRP A 17 5.43 6.28 6.97
C TRP A 17 4.86 7.11 5.80
N ILE A 18 5.73 7.77 5.02
CA ILE A 18 5.32 8.53 3.83
C ILE A 18 4.66 7.59 2.82
N TYR A 19 5.28 6.44 2.53
CA TYR A 19 4.74 5.45 1.61
C TYR A 19 3.35 4.99 2.05
N ALA A 20 3.17 4.64 3.32
CA ALA A 20 1.89 4.21 3.86
C ALA A 20 0.83 5.32 3.77
N ARG A 21 1.21 6.59 3.99
CA ARG A 21 0.29 7.72 3.84
C ARG A 21 -0.13 7.91 2.39
N VAL A 22 0.83 7.96 1.47
CA VAL A 22 0.57 8.14 0.04
C VAL A 22 -0.28 6.99 -0.49
N GLU A 23 0.05 5.75 -0.12
CA GLU A 23 -0.72 4.57 -0.50
C GLU A 23 -2.19 4.66 -0.03
N ARG A 24 -2.42 4.99 1.25
CA ARG A 24 -3.78 5.18 1.78
C ARG A 24 -4.55 6.26 1.02
N THR A 25 -3.91 7.40 0.75
CA THR A 25 -4.53 8.49 -0.01
C THR A 25 -4.88 8.04 -1.42
N MET A 26 -3.98 7.34 -2.12
CA MET A 26 -4.25 6.85 -3.47
C MET A 26 -5.37 5.79 -3.50
N VAL A 27 -5.41 4.89 -2.54
CA VAL A 27 -6.51 3.92 -2.39
C VAL A 27 -7.84 4.63 -2.10
N ALA A 28 -7.84 5.68 -1.27
CA ALA A 28 -9.04 6.48 -1.00
C ALA A 28 -9.53 7.27 -2.22
N LEU A 29 -8.63 7.62 -3.14
CA LEU A 29 -8.95 8.32 -4.40
C LEU A 29 -9.37 7.38 -5.55
N ASP A 30 -9.36 6.05 -5.33
CA ASP A 30 -9.86 5.04 -6.27
C ASP A 30 -11.20 5.39 -6.96
N PRO A 31 -12.27 5.81 -6.26
CA PRO A 31 -13.55 6.14 -6.92
C PRO A 31 -13.41 7.29 -7.91
N VAL A 32 -12.52 8.26 -7.64
CA VAL A 32 -12.24 9.37 -8.54
C VAL A 32 -11.47 8.87 -9.76
N PHE A 33 -10.43 8.05 -9.55
CA PHE A 33 -9.66 7.46 -10.65
C PHE A 33 -10.52 6.60 -11.57
N ARG A 34 -11.48 5.85 -11.02
CA ARG A 34 -12.44 5.07 -11.80
C ARG A 34 -13.39 5.95 -12.61
N LYS A 35 -13.89 7.04 -12.03
CA LYS A 35 -14.81 7.97 -12.72
C LYS A 35 -14.13 8.66 -13.92
N ILE A 36 -12.85 9.02 -13.79
CA ILE A 36 -12.06 9.64 -14.86
C ILE A 36 -11.59 8.59 -15.89
N GLY A 37 -11.27 7.39 -15.41
CA GLY A 37 -10.72 6.27 -16.17
C GLY A 37 -9.21 6.12 -15.97
N TYR A 38 -8.75 4.93 -15.59
CA TYR A 38 -7.33 4.65 -15.30
C TYR A 38 -6.39 4.99 -16.46
N ASN A 39 -6.78 4.69 -17.69
CA ASN A 39 -5.95 4.94 -18.87
C ASN A 39 -5.62 6.43 -19.05
N ARG A 40 -6.53 7.33 -18.64
CA ARG A 40 -6.32 8.78 -18.74
C ARG A 40 -5.42 9.32 -17.65
N VAL A 41 -5.53 8.77 -16.44
CA VAL A 41 -4.70 9.20 -15.30
C VAL A 41 -3.33 8.53 -15.28
N GLU A 42 -3.13 7.44 -16.03
CA GLU A 42 -1.89 6.68 -16.02
C GLU A 42 -0.68 7.48 -16.48
N ALA A 43 -0.75 8.11 -17.65
CA ALA A 43 0.37 8.88 -18.20
C ALA A 43 0.86 10.01 -17.26
N PRO A 44 0.00 10.92 -16.74
CA PRO A 44 0.46 11.98 -15.85
C PRO A 44 0.97 11.44 -14.51
N VAL A 45 0.31 10.42 -13.93
CA VAL A 45 0.78 9.84 -12.67
C VAL A 45 2.11 9.09 -12.86
N ALA A 46 2.29 8.37 -13.97
CA ALA A 46 3.54 7.70 -14.29
C ALA A 46 4.71 8.69 -14.46
N LEU A 47 4.44 9.87 -15.03
CA LEU A 47 5.44 10.94 -15.15
C LEU A 47 5.89 11.45 -13.78
N VAL A 48 4.91 11.78 -12.91
CA VAL A 48 5.17 12.26 -11.54
C VAL A 48 5.88 11.19 -10.72
N GLU A 49 5.40 9.94 -10.80
CA GLU A 49 6.00 8.78 -10.15
C GLU A 49 7.46 8.59 -10.58
N ARG A 50 7.72 8.68 -11.89
CA ARG A 50 9.07 8.55 -12.43
C ARG A 50 9.99 9.64 -11.91
N ALA A 51 9.57 10.89 -11.93
CA ALA A 51 10.39 12.01 -11.43
C ALA A 51 10.75 11.81 -9.96
N ILE A 52 9.75 11.56 -9.11
CA ILE A 52 9.94 11.41 -7.66
C ILE A 52 10.78 10.17 -7.34
N LYS A 53 10.43 9.00 -7.89
CA LYS A 53 11.10 7.75 -7.54
C LYS A 53 12.51 7.62 -8.13
N THR A 54 12.77 8.22 -9.28
CA THR A 54 14.13 8.22 -9.87
C THR A 54 15.08 9.03 -8.99
N VAL A 55 14.66 10.23 -8.55
CA VAL A 55 15.49 11.09 -7.70
C VAL A 55 15.76 10.44 -6.34
N LEU A 56 14.72 9.90 -5.69
CA LEU A 56 14.84 9.39 -4.32
C LEU A 56 15.48 8.00 -4.23
N PHE A 57 15.09 7.07 -5.11
CA PHE A 57 15.40 5.64 -4.96
C PHE A 57 16.20 5.06 -6.13
N ASP A 58 16.57 5.88 -7.12
CA ASP A 58 17.15 5.43 -8.39
C ASP A 58 16.25 4.36 -9.06
N CYS A 59 14.94 4.62 -9.06
CA CYS A 59 13.95 3.69 -9.57
C CYS A 59 14.12 3.41 -11.08
N LYS A 60 14.00 2.14 -11.48
CA LYS A 60 14.07 1.70 -12.89
C LYS A 60 12.70 1.51 -13.56
N MET A 61 11.63 1.99 -12.92
CA MET A 61 10.25 1.93 -13.44
C MET A 61 9.83 0.51 -13.90
N CYS A 62 10.03 -0.51 -13.07
CA CYS A 62 9.63 -1.88 -13.37
C CYS A 62 8.10 -2.14 -13.30
N GLY A 63 7.27 -1.12 -13.00
CA GLY A 63 5.81 -1.27 -12.83
C GLY A 63 5.38 -1.99 -11.54
N GLN A 64 6.31 -2.67 -10.85
CA GLN A 64 6.04 -3.44 -9.64
C GLN A 64 6.94 -3.00 -8.49
N CYS A 65 6.60 -1.86 -7.85
CA CYS A 65 7.36 -1.31 -6.74
C CYS A 65 7.24 -2.17 -5.46
N VAL A 66 8.38 -2.47 -4.83
CA VAL A 66 8.49 -3.28 -3.59
C VAL A 66 9.34 -2.62 -2.51
N LEU A 67 9.52 -1.29 -2.60
CA LEU A 67 10.34 -0.52 -1.64
C LEU A 67 9.90 -0.72 -0.18
N SER A 68 8.60 -0.87 0.06
CA SER A 68 8.02 -1.13 1.37
C SER A 68 8.33 -2.53 1.92
N SER A 69 8.78 -3.47 1.08
CA SER A 69 9.24 -4.80 1.50
C SER A 69 10.77 -4.89 1.54
N THR A 70 11.48 -4.00 0.83
CA THR A 70 12.94 -4.09 0.65
C THR A 70 13.71 -2.95 1.32
N GLY A 71 13.24 -2.46 2.46
CA GLY A 71 14.00 -1.48 3.26
C GLY A 71 14.23 -0.14 2.56
N MET A 72 13.33 0.28 1.65
CA MET A 72 13.50 1.44 0.76
C MET A 72 14.70 1.33 -0.20
N SER A 73 15.25 0.13 -0.40
CA SER A 73 16.27 -0.17 -1.39
C SER A 73 15.62 -0.81 -2.62
N CYS A 74 15.71 -0.18 -3.80
CA CYS A 74 15.11 -0.74 -5.01
C CYS A 74 15.93 -1.94 -5.54
N PRO A 75 15.37 -3.17 -5.62
CA PRO A 75 16.10 -4.37 -6.07
C PRO A 75 16.56 -4.29 -7.53
N MET A 76 15.90 -3.49 -8.36
CA MET A 76 16.29 -3.24 -9.76
C MET A 76 17.60 -2.48 -9.91
N ASN A 77 18.17 -1.96 -8.81
CA ASN A 77 19.52 -1.40 -8.81
C ASN A 77 20.61 -2.49 -8.73
N CYS A 78 20.24 -3.75 -8.45
CA CYS A 78 21.19 -4.85 -8.44
C CYS A 78 21.64 -5.13 -9.88
N PRO A 79 22.95 -5.27 -10.17
CA PRO A 79 23.42 -5.65 -11.51
C PRO A 79 22.86 -6.98 -12.02
N LYS A 80 22.44 -7.86 -11.11
CA LYS A 80 21.81 -9.15 -11.40
C LYS A 80 20.28 -9.06 -11.55
N GLU A 81 19.70 -7.88 -11.33
CA GLU A 81 18.24 -7.63 -11.34
C GLU A 81 17.42 -8.62 -10.50
N LEU A 82 18.02 -9.14 -9.42
CA LEU A 82 17.38 -10.10 -8.53
C LEU A 82 16.29 -9.45 -7.69
N ARG A 83 15.04 -9.90 -7.90
CA ARG A 83 13.85 -9.48 -7.15
C ARG A 83 13.88 -9.92 -5.69
N ASN A 84 14.46 -11.09 -5.44
CA ASN A 84 14.62 -11.70 -4.13
C ASN A 84 16.12 -11.93 -3.88
N GLY A 85 16.57 -11.68 -2.66
CA GLY A 85 17.94 -11.93 -2.23
C GLY A 85 17.97 -12.39 -0.77
N PRO A 86 19.17 -12.54 -0.17
CA PRO A 86 20.49 -12.24 -0.73
C PRO A 86 20.94 -13.24 -1.82
N CYS A 87 21.95 -12.86 -2.61
CA CYS A 87 22.50 -13.67 -3.70
C CYS A 87 23.85 -14.34 -3.38
N GLY A 88 24.32 -14.26 -2.13
CA GLY A 88 25.65 -14.72 -1.71
C GLY A 88 26.83 -13.83 -2.13
N GLY A 89 26.68 -13.06 -3.21
CA GLY A 89 27.74 -12.25 -3.81
C GLY A 89 28.03 -10.90 -3.13
N VAL A 90 28.31 -10.91 -1.83
CA VAL A 90 28.63 -9.70 -1.05
C VAL A 90 30.11 -9.72 -0.64
N ARG A 91 30.85 -8.70 -1.07
CA ARG A 91 32.25 -8.48 -0.70
C ARG A 91 32.38 -8.00 0.76
N PRO A 92 33.55 -8.15 1.39
CA PRO A 92 33.84 -7.54 2.69
C PRO A 92 33.44 -6.07 2.73
N GLY A 93 32.84 -5.65 3.84
CA GLY A 93 32.30 -4.29 4.00
C GLY A 93 30.97 -4.04 3.28
N GLY A 94 30.28 -5.06 2.77
CA GLY A 94 28.91 -4.94 2.24
C GLY A 94 28.83 -4.42 0.79
N TYR A 95 29.87 -4.62 -0.02
CA TYR A 95 29.93 -4.21 -1.42
C TYR A 95 29.47 -5.31 -2.38
N CYS A 96 29.07 -4.96 -3.60
CA CYS A 96 28.62 -5.93 -4.59
C CYS A 96 29.80 -6.70 -5.20
N GLU A 97 29.63 -8.00 -5.48
CA GLU A 97 30.65 -8.77 -6.20
C GLU A 97 30.89 -8.24 -7.63
N VAL A 98 29.82 -7.86 -8.35
CA VAL A 98 29.86 -7.50 -9.78
C VAL A 98 30.38 -6.08 -9.98
N LYS A 99 30.08 -5.17 -9.05
CA LYS A 99 30.49 -3.76 -9.10
C LYS A 99 31.12 -3.39 -7.76
N PRO A 100 32.46 -3.44 -7.61
CA PRO A 100 33.13 -3.27 -6.32
C PRO A 100 32.86 -1.92 -5.65
N GLU A 101 32.56 -0.88 -6.42
CA GLU A 101 32.40 0.50 -5.96
C GLU A 101 30.99 0.75 -5.39
N MET A 102 30.05 -0.18 -5.59
CA MET A 102 28.67 -0.04 -5.11
C MET A 102 28.41 -0.90 -3.87
N LYS A 103 27.72 -0.33 -2.88
CA LYS A 103 27.13 -1.09 -1.78
C LYS A 103 26.10 -2.07 -2.33
N CYS A 104 26.13 -3.29 -1.80
CA CYS A 104 25.19 -4.33 -2.17
C CYS A 104 23.75 -3.88 -1.88
N VAL A 105 22.89 -3.96 -2.90
CA VAL A 105 21.48 -3.54 -2.80
C VAL A 105 20.73 -4.31 -1.72
N TRP A 106 21.03 -5.61 -1.56
CA TRP A 106 20.42 -6.45 -0.53
C TRP A 106 20.98 -6.20 0.87
N SER A 107 22.27 -5.87 1.00
CA SER A 107 22.81 -5.40 2.29
C SER A 107 22.08 -4.13 2.74
N LEU A 108 21.89 -3.18 1.82
CA LEU A 108 21.11 -1.97 2.08
C LEU A 108 19.63 -2.26 2.36
N ALA A 109 19.04 -3.24 1.69
CA ALA A 109 17.64 -3.62 1.92
C ALA A 109 17.44 -4.18 3.34
N TRP A 110 18.32 -5.08 3.79
CA TRP A 110 18.30 -5.61 5.15
C TRP A 110 18.54 -4.51 6.20
N ASP A 111 19.52 -3.64 5.96
CA ASP A 111 19.76 -2.46 6.79
C ASP A 111 18.50 -1.59 6.92
N GLY A 112 17.86 -1.26 5.80
CA GLY A 112 16.64 -0.45 5.81
C GLY A 112 15.47 -1.15 6.46
N ALA A 113 15.28 -2.45 6.19
CA ALA A 113 14.21 -3.25 6.77
C ALA A 113 14.32 -3.31 8.30
N ALA A 114 15.53 -3.44 8.84
CA ALA A 114 15.77 -3.44 10.29
C ALA A 114 15.35 -2.13 10.99
N ARG A 115 15.18 -1.03 10.24
CA ARG A 115 14.74 0.28 10.76
C ARG A 115 13.24 0.52 10.58
N MET A 116 12.57 -0.29 9.77
CA MET A 116 11.15 -0.16 9.44
C MET A 116 10.28 -0.93 10.42
N LYS A 117 9.05 -0.46 10.63
CA LYS A 117 8.04 -1.18 11.43
C LYS A 117 7.57 -2.45 10.73
N GLY A 118 7.41 -2.40 9.41
CA GLY A 118 7.05 -3.54 8.55
C GLY A 118 8.25 -4.26 7.94
N GLY A 119 9.42 -4.20 8.58
CA GLY A 119 10.67 -4.75 8.07
C GLY A 119 10.66 -6.25 7.79
N ASP A 120 9.83 -7.02 8.52
CA ASP A 120 9.76 -8.48 8.37
C ASP A 120 9.32 -8.94 6.97
N LYS A 121 8.64 -8.07 6.20
CA LYS A 121 8.23 -8.32 4.82
C LYS A 121 9.39 -8.65 3.88
N ILE A 122 10.62 -8.31 4.24
CA ILE A 122 11.81 -8.66 3.45
C ILE A 122 12.01 -10.18 3.34
N ARG A 123 11.43 -10.97 4.25
CA ARG A 123 11.45 -12.44 4.24
C ARG A 123 10.41 -13.05 3.31
N GLU A 124 9.42 -12.27 2.87
CA GLU A 124 8.39 -12.75 1.95
C GLU A 124 8.99 -12.94 0.55
N VAL A 125 8.81 -14.12 -0.02
CA VAL A 125 9.26 -14.40 -1.38
C VAL A 125 8.33 -13.69 -2.36
N LEU A 126 8.88 -12.74 -3.11
CA LEU A 126 8.13 -11.96 -4.09
C LEU A 126 8.08 -12.68 -5.44
N PRO A 127 6.99 -12.55 -6.21
CA PRO A 127 6.94 -13.07 -7.57
C PRO A 127 7.99 -12.39 -8.47
N PRO A 128 8.41 -13.07 -9.55
CA PRO A 128 9.33 -12.49 -10.53
C PRO A 128 8.78 -11.19 -11.13
N VAL A 129 9.68 -10.32 -11.59
CA VAL A 129 9.28 -9.06 -12.25
C VAL A 129 8.60 -9.39 -13.58
N ASP A 130 7.37 -8.93 -13.74
CA ASP A 130 6.73 -8.88 -15.05
C ASP A 130 7.30 -7.70 -15.86
N ARG A 131 8.04 -8.03 -16.92
CA ARG A 131 8.71 -7.06 -17.78
C ARG A 131 7.75 -6.31 -18.70
N SER A 132 6.56 -6.84 -18.95
CA SER A 132 5.54 -6.17 -19.77
C SER A 132 5.05 -4.86 -19.12
N LEU A 133 5.17 -4.76 -17.79
CA LEU A 133 4.76 -3.61 -17.01
C LEU A 133 5.83 -2.50 -16.94
N LYS A 134 6.97 -2.67 -17.61
CA LYS A 134 8.05 -1.68 -17.56
C LYS A 134 7.56 -0.33 -18.11
N GLY A 135 7.78 0.72 -17.33
CA GLY A 135 7.35 2.09 -17.67
C GLY A 135 5.97 2.48 -17.15
N SER A 136 5.14 1.50 -16.75
CA SER A 136 3.82 1.75 -16.14
C SER A 136 3.91 2.31 -14.71
N SER A 137 2.82 2.93 -14.25
CA SER A 137 2.72 3.45 -12.88
C SER A 137 2.46 2.32 -11.88
N SER A 138 3.39 2.11 -10.95
CA SER A 138 3.15 1.19 -9.85
C SER A 138 2.21 1.76 -8.79
N TRP A 139 2.12 3.09 -8.65
CA TRP A 139 1.18 3.72 -7.71
C TRP A 139 -0.27 3.44 -8.08
N LEU A 140 -0.67 3.69 -9.33
CA LEU A 140 -2.04 3.45 -9.76
C LEU A 140 -2.41 1.97 -9.72
N ARG A 141 -1.49 1.09 -10.14
CA ARG A 141 -1.72 -0.35 -10.14
C ARG A 141 -1.95 -0.88 -8.72
N VAL A 142 -1.05 -0.56 -7.77
CA VAL A 142 -1.19 -0.99 -6.37
C VAL A 142 -2.47 -0.43 -5.76
N SER A 143 -2.81 0.82 -6.07
CA SER A 143 -4.02 1.46 -5.55
C SER A 143 -5.28 0.77 -6.06
N ARG A 144 -5.34 0.47 -7.37
CA ARG A 144 -6.43 -0.28 -8.00
C ARG A 144 -6.58 -1.69 -7.42
N GLU A 145 -5.47 -2.41 -7.25
CA GLU A 145 -5.48 -3.76 -6.66
C GLU A 145 -5.98 -3.75 -5.22
N LYS A 146 -5.48 -2.83 -4.39
CA LYS A 146 -5.91 -2.72 -2.99
C LYS A 146 -7.37 -2.27 -2.86
N ALA A 147 -7.79 -1.28 -3.64
CA ALA A 147 -9.17 -0.83 -3.64
C ALA A 147 -10.13 -1.92 -4.12
N GLY A 148 -9.74 -2.71 -5.13
CA GLY A 148 -10.47 -3.91 -5.56
C GLY A 148 -10.69 -4.89 -4.41
N LYS A 149 -9.60 -5.29 -3.73
CA LYS A 149 -9.67 -6.19 -2.56
C LYS A 149 -10.55 -5.65 -1.43
N LEU A 150 -10.46 -4.35 -1.13
CA LEU A 150 -11.30 -3.73 -0.10
C LEU A 150 -12.78 -3.74 -0.47
N ARG A 151 -13.10 -3.52 -1.74
CA ARG A 151 -14.48 -3.61 -2.25
C ARG A 151 -15.01 -5.04 -2.18
N GLU A 152 -14.22 -6.01 -2.64
CA GLU A 152 -14.55 -7.44 -2.56
C GLU A 152 -14.80 -7.86 -1.10
N ALA A 153 -13.96 -7.45 -0.16
CA ALA A 153 -14.15 -7.72 1.26
C ALA A 153 -15.43 -7.08 1.82
N ARG A 154 -15.73 -5.83 1.45
CA ARG A 154 -16.96 -5.14 1.86
C ARG A 154 -18.21 -5.82 1.28
N GLU A 155 -18.14 -6.27 0.04
CA GLU A 155 -19.22 -7.00 -0.62
C GLU A 155 -19.43 -8.36 0.03
N ALA A 156 -18.35 -9.12 0.28
CA ALA A 156 -18.41 -10.38 1.00
C ALA A 156 -19.03 -10.23 2.40
N ALA A 157 -18.65 -9.18 3.15
CA ALA A 157 -19.25 -8.88 4.45
C ALA A 157 -20.75 -8.54 4.34
N ARG A 158 -21.13 -7.75 3.33
CA ARG A 158 -22.55 -7.42 3.07
C ARG A 158 -23.36 -8.66 2.72
N THR A 159 -22.80 -9.55 1.89
CA THR A 159 -23.42 -10.81 1.50
C THR A 159 -23.54 -11.75 2.69
N ALA A 160 -22.50 -11.87 3.53
CA ALA A 160 -22.54 -12.68 4.75
C ALA A 160 -23.62 -12.20 5.73
N VAL A 161 -23.75 -10.88 5.94
CA VAL A 161 -24.84 -10.31 6.77
C VAL A 161 -26.20 -10.60 6.16
N ALA A 162 -26.35 -10.41 4.84
CA ALA A 162 -27.61 -10.69 4.15
C ALA A 162 -28.02 -12.17 4.23
N GLN A 163 -27.04 -13.09 4.21
CA GLN A 163 -27.27 -14.53 4.36
C GLN A 163 -27.60 -14.91 5.82
N ALA A 164 -26.91 -14.32 6.79
CA ALA A 164 -27.14 -14.60 8.22
C ALA A 164 -28.49 -14.06 8.73
N PHE A 165 -29.00 -12.98 8.13
CA PHE A 165 -30.27 -12.37 8.52
C PHE A 165 -31.18 -12.13 7.30
N PRO A 166 -31.83 -13.19 6.78
CA PRO A 166 -32.69 -13.09 5.60
C PRO A 166 -33.86 -12.11 5.79
N GLU A 167 -34.39 -12.03 7.00
CA GLU A 167 -35.54 -11.16 7.36
C GLU A 167 -35.14 -9.75 7.83
N ALA A 168 -33.84 -9.43 7.95
CA ALA A 168 -33.42 -8.10 8.43
C ALA A 168 -33.79 -6.94 7.50
N ARG A 169 -34.15 -7.22 6.23
CA ARG A 169 -34.75 -6.22 5.33
C ARG A 169 -36.27 -6.10 5.46
N ALA A 170 -36.95 -7.11 6.01
CA ALA A 170 -38.39 -7.09 6.27
C ALA A 170 -38.71 -6.37 7.59
N ILE A 171 -37.79 -6.45 8.56
CA ILE A 171 -37.85 -5.76 9.85
C ILE A 171 -36.97 -4.50 9.74
N GLU A 172 -37.45 -3.49 9.03
CA GLU A 172 -36.83 -2.15 9.07
C GLU A 172 -36.90 -1.64 10.53
N PRO A 173 -35.85 -1.01 11.10
CA PRO A 173 -35.91 -0.50 12.48
C PRO A 173 -36.97 0.58 12.72
N ALA A 174 -37.61 1.07 11.65
CA ALA A 174 -38.78 1.95 11.72
C ALA A 174 -40.10 1.20 12.02
N SER A 175 -40.14 -0.13 11.87
CA SER A 175 -41.33 -0.96 12.13
C SER A 175 -41.23 -1.82 13.39
N ALA A 176 -40.10 -1.76 14.11
CA ALA A 176 -40.04 -2.31 15.47
C ALA A 176 -41.01 -1.50 16.35
N PRO A 177 -42.04 -2.12 16.97
CA PRO A 177 -42.90 -1.40 17.90
C PRO A 177 -42.00 -0.84 19.01
N LEU A 178 -42.01 0.48 19.17
CA LEU A 178 -41.36 1.13 20.30
C LEU A 178 -41.94 0.50 21.57
N ALA A 179 -41.08 0.08 22.50
CA ALA A 179 -41.55 -0.37 23.80
C ALA A 179 -42.43 0.73 24.41
N ASP A 180 -43.55 0.35 25.04
CA ASP A 180 -44.46 1.30 25.67
C ASP A 180 -43.67 2.24 26.59
N GLU A 181 -43.85 3.55 26.42
CA GLU A 181 -43.21 4.53 27.29
C GLU A 181 -43.69 4.30 28.73
N PRO A 182 -42.79 4.22 29.72
CA PRO A 182 -43.20 4.06 31.11
C PRO A 182 -44.03 5.27 31.55
N GLU A 183 -45.07 5.07 32.37
CA GLU A 183 -45.97 6.15 32.85
C GLU A 183 -45.23 7.37 33.43
N GLN A 184 -44.01 7.17 33.91
CA GLN A 184 -43.13 8.18 34.49
C GLN A 184 -42.55 9.17 33.46
N ALA A 185 -42.56 8.82 32.17
CA ALA A 185 -42.05 9.63 31.07
C ALA A 185 -43.06 10.69 30.58
N VAL A 186 -44.34 10.57 30.97
CA VAL A 186 -45.37 11.55 30.64
C VAL A 186 -45.28 12.70 31.64
N ASN A 187 -44.87 13.88 31.16
CA ASN A 187 -44.67 15.07 31.99
C ASN A 187 -45.86 15.32 32.93
N ARG A 188 -45.54 15.44 34.21
CA ARG A 188 -46.49 15.53 35.34
C ARG A 188 -47.14 16.91 35.50
N ASP A 189 -47.16 17.73 34.45
CA ASP A 189 -47.62 19.12 34.48
C ASP A 189 -49.02 19.33 33.86
N ALA A 190 -49.71 18.27 33.44
CA ALA A 190 -51.08 18.36 32.93
C ALA A 190 -52.17 18.14 34.00
N ARG A 191 -51.84 18.21 35.30
CA ARG A 191 -52.82 18.18 36.40
C ARG A 191 -52.59 19.35 37.36
N GLY A 192 -52.99 20.55 36.95
CA GLY A 192 -52.95 21.71 37.84
C GLY A 192 -53.17 23.07 37.17
N ALA A 193 -54.28 23.25 36.44
CA ALA A 193 -54.99 24.52 36.26
C ALA A 193 -56.35 24.26 35.60
#